data_AF-A0A9P0CBA9-F1
#
_entry.id   AF-A0A9P0CBA9-F1
#
_cell.length_a   1.000
_cell.length_b   1.000
_cell.length_c   1.000
_cell.angle_alpha   90.00
_cell.angle_beta   90.00
_cell.angle_gamma   90.00
#
_symmetry.space_group_name_H-M   'P 1'
#
loop_
_entity.id
_entity.type
_entity.pdbx_description
1 polymer ?
#
loop_
_entity_poly.entity_id
_entity_poly.type
_entity_poly.pdbx_seq_one_letter_code
_entity_poly.pdbx_strand_id
1 'polypeptide(L)'
;MSTCQSRRYDLKILILPFQNCQCKMDLDEQPFWINFRADSFSSTSEDLEQKEKNDTTKAYYLKTLKNIINQINKLLQKAYKIEETLINAVFKMDSETINESLKEYQYGWLPSKDSLLSNIGNGELKENKIEEILPNVYTNLQTVSAGLELMLEHEKYNEFERLKSYLRSVLCEIYTALRECQLNLPEDVSRSVVPQEIRNMIEIPETNIRNWIIFRNFIDTLNGVTDIFLRFLSNISDE
;
A
#
# COMPACT_ATOMS: atom_id res chain seq x y z
N MET A 1 16.12 -27.67 -32.56
CA MET A 1 17.18 -26.85 -31.91
C MET A 1 16.81 -25.40 -32.15
N SER A 2 16.11 -24.78 -31.21
CA SER A 2 15.57 -23.43 -31.35
C SER A 2 16.42 -22.48 -30.51
N THR A 3 17.11 -21.56 -31.17
CA THR A 3 17.94 -20.52 -30.57
C THR A 3 17.06 -19.43 -29.96
N CYS A 4 17.11 -19.30 -28.63
CA CYS A 4 16.48 -18.21 -27.89
C CYS A 4 17.40 -16.97 -27.98
N GLN A 5 17.06 -16.01 -28.83
CA GLN A 5 17.72 -14.70 -28.85
C GLN A 5 17.20 -13.85 -27.68
N SER A 6 18.00 -13.77 -26.62
CA SER A 6 17.83 -12.79 -25.55
C SER A 6 18.20 -11.41 -26.10
N ARG A 7 17.20 -10.53 -26.26
CA ARG A 7 17.43 -9.10 -26.50
C ARG A 7 17.79 -8.47 -25.16
N ARG A 8 19.09 -8.27 -24.92
CA ARG A 8 19.59 -7.38 -23.87
C ARG A 8 19.26 -5.94 -24.28
N TYR A 9 18.39 -5.28 -23.52
CA TYR A 9 18.29 -3.83 -23.56
C TYR A 9 19.44 -3.28 -22.71
N ASP A 10 20.41 -2.61 -23.34
CA ASP A 10 21.46 -1.86 -22.65
C ASP A 10 20.83 -0.62 -21.99
N LEU A 11 20.31 -0.78 -20.77
CA LEU A 11 19.92 0.32 -19.91
C LEU A 11 21.19 1.06 -19.45
N LYS A 12 21.63 2.05 -20.23
CA LYS A 12 22.65 3.02 -19.80
C LYS A 12 22.02 3.96 -18.76
N ILE A 13 21.93 3.49 -17.52
CA ILE A 13 21.54 4.30 -16.36
C ILE A 13 22.61 5.37 -16.15
N LEU A 14 22.23 6.64 -16.26
CA LEU A 14 23.12 7.77 -15.97
C LEU A 14 23.25 7.89 -14.45
N ILE A 15 24.42 7.45 -13.96
CA ILE A 15 24.81 7.48 -12.55
C ILE A 15 24.86 8.93 -12.06
N LEU A 16 23.96 9.30 -11.16
CA LEU A 16 24.21 10.39 -10.22
C LEU A 16 24.84 9.78 -8.96
N PRO A 17 25.86 10.43 -8.35
CA PRO A 17 26.52 9.90 -7.17
C PRO A 17 25.60 10.04 -5.96
N PHE A 18 24.82 9.01 -5.69
CA PHE A 18 24.24 8.82 -4.36
C PHE A 18 25.37 8.39 -3.43
N GLN A 19 25.70 9.25 -2.45
CA GLN A 19 26.75 8.96 -1.48
C GLN A 19 26.42 7.67 -0.71
N ASN A 20 27.43 6.80 -0.61
CA ASN A 20 27.45 5.60 0.24
C ASN A 20 26.91 5.92 1.65
N CYS A 21 25.65 5.56 1.89
CA CYS A 21 25.11 5.44 3.24
C CYS A 21 24.85 3.96 3.50
N GLN A 22 25.71 3.33 4.30
CA GLN A 22 25.34 2.13 5.03
C GLN A 22 24.36 2.55 6.13
N CYS A 23 23.06 2.48 5.87
CA CYS A 23 22.05 2.62 6.91
C CYS A 23 21.44 1.23 7.16
N LYS A 24 21.51 0.79 8.42
CA LYS A 24 20.78 -0.38 8.90
C LYS A 24 19.34 0.09 9.16
N MET A 25 18.35 -0.63 8.65
CA MET A 25 16.99 -0.56 9.19
C MET A 25 17.10 -0.78 10.70
N ASP A 26 16.80 0.23 11.50
CA ASP A 26 16.72 0.06 12.94
C ASP A 26 15.43 -0.69 13.25
N LEU A 27 15.55 -2.02 13.34
CA LEU A 27 14.42 -2.90 13.64
C LEU A 27 13.81 -2.59 15.02
N ASP A 28 14.51 -1.84 15.87
CA ASP A 28 14.11 -1.54 17.23
C ASP A 28 13.20 -0.30 17.35
N GLU A 29 13.16 0.61 16.36
CA GLU A 29 12.21 1.73 16.35
C GLU A 29 10.78 1.25 16.03
N GLN A 30 9.73 1.88 16.55
CA GLN A 30 8.37 1.44 16.19
C GLN A 30 8.03 1.77 14.72
N PRO A 31 7.52 0.82 13.91
CA PRO A 31 7.09 1.11 12.54
C PRO A 31 6.00 2.19 12.47
N PHE A 32 6.08 3.08 11.49
CA PHE A 32 5.15 4.22 11.42
C PHE A 32 3.70 3.83 11.13
N TRP A 33 3.48 2.61 10.62
CA TRP A 33 2.17 2.01 10.34
C TRP A 33 1.61 1.19 11.51
N ILE A 34 2.26 1.25 12.68
CA ILE A 34 1.82 0.59 13.91
C ILE A 34 1.45 1.66 14.96
N ASN A 35 0.45 1.36 15.79
CA ASN A 35 0.03 2.14 16.96
C ASN A 35 -0.55 3.54 16.64
N PHE A 36 -1.73 3.57 16.02
CA PHE A 36 -2.41 4.81 15.61
C PHE A 36 -3.06 5.58 16.77
N ARG A 37 -3.29 4.96 17.94
CA ARG A 37 -4.04 5.56 19.06
C ARG A 37 -3.57 5.08 20.45
N ALA A 38 -2.31 5.31 20.82
CA ALA A 38 -1.92 5.17 22.22
C ALA A 38 -2.64 6.18 23.15
N ASP A 39 -3.20 7.29 22.61
CA ASP A 39 -3.71 8.40 23.43
C ASP A 39 -5.25 8.65 23.37
N SER A 40 -6.04 7.82 22.69
CA SER A 40 -7.50 8.02 22.71
C SER A 40 -8.28 6.76 22.37
N PHE A 41 -8.67 6.01 23.40
CA PHE A 41 -10.06 5.64 23.70
C PHE A 41 -10.03 4.59 24.81
N SER A 42 -10.48 4.98 26.01
CA SER A 42 -10.96 4.02 26.99
C SER A 42 -12.28 3.46 26.47
N SER A 43 -12.37 2.14 26.40
CA SER A 43 -13.56 1.44 25.92
C SER A 43 -14.66 1.50 26.98
N THR A 44 -15.81 2.07 26.64
CA THR A 44 -17.08 1.75 27.29
C THR A 44 -17.94 0.99 26.28
N SER A 45 -18.14 -0.30 26.57
CA SER A 45 -19.10 -1.18 25.92
C SER A 45 -20.50 -0.87 26.45
N GLU A 46 -21.45 -0.57 25.58
CA GLU A 46 -22.87 -0.67 25.89
C GLU A 46 -23.62 -1.40 24.77
N ASP A 47 -24.39 -2.40 25.19
CA ASP A 47 -25.25 -3.28 24.40
C ASP A 47 -26.50 -2.53 23.93
N LEU A 48 -26.84 -2.53 22.62
CA LEU A 48 -28.22 -2.31 22.16
C LEU A 48 -28.55 -3.04 20.82
N GLU A 49 -29.65 -3.79 20.89
CA GLU A 49 -30.78 -4.08 19.96
C GLU A 49 -30.59 -4.16 18.42
N GLN A 50 -31.17 -5.21 17.83
CA GLN A 50 -30.79 -5.81 16.54
C GLN A 50 -31.66 -5.45 15.30
N LYS A 51 -32.49 -4.39 15.30
CA LYS A 51 -33.31 -4.07 14.09
C LYS A 51 -33.21 -2.64 13.54
N GLU A 52 -32.95 -1.63 14.38
CA GLU A 52 -32.49 -0.28 13.93
C GLU A 52 -30.99 -0.25 13.59
N LYS A 53 -30.26 -1.29 13.98
CA LYS A 53 -28.81 -1.43 13.77
C LYS A 53 -28.42 -1.52 12.30
N ASN A 54 -29.22 -2.19 11.45
CA ASN A 54 -28.79 -2.51 10.08
C ASN A 54 -28.73 -1.27 9.16
N ASP A 55 -29.73 -0.39 9.18
CA ASP A 55 -29.71 0.84 8.38
C ASP A 55 -28.65 1.83 8.88
N THR A 56 -28.50 1.95 10.20
CA THR A 56 -27.47 2.79 10.83
C THR A 56 -26.06 2.29 10.49
N THR A 57 -25.87 0.96 10.48
CA THR A 57 -24.58 0.32 10.14
C THR A 57 -24.27 0.46 8.65
N LYS A 58 -25.24 0.28 7.75
CA LYS A 58 -25.09 0.51 6.30
C LYS A 58 -24.68 1.96 6.02
N ALA A 59 -25.37 2.92 6.62
CA ALA A 59 -25.04 4.34 6.49
C ALA A 59 -23.64 4.69 7.01
N TYR A 60 -23.24 4.07 8.13
CA TYR A 60 -21.89 4.21 8.67
C TYR A 60 -20.83 3.68 7.70
N TYR A 61 -20.97 2.45 7.19
CA TYR A 61 -20.04 1.88 6.21
C TYR A 61 -19.91 2.73 4.95
N LEU A 62 -21.03 3.19 4.40
CA LEU A 62 -21.06 4.08 3.23
C LEU A 62 -20.25 5.36 3.48
N LYS A 63 -20.42 5.98 4.64
CA LYS A 63 -19.70 7.21 5.01
C LYS A 63 -18.20 6.95 5.18
N THR A 64 -17.85 5.92 5.94
CA THR A 64 -16.46 5.57 6.26
C THR A 64 -15.68 5.17 5.01
N LEU A 65 -16.25 4.33 4.15
CA LEU A 65 -15.62 3.94 2.88
C LEU A 65 -15.42 5.12 1.94
N LYS A 66 -16.43 6.00 1.81
CA LYS A 66 -16.29 7.23 1.02
C LYS A 66 -15.17 8.11 1.56
N ASN A 67 -15.03 8.22 2.88
CA ASN A 67 -13.94 8.98 3.49
C ASN A 67 -12.58 8.35 3.20
N ILE A 68 -12.45 7.03 3.36
CA ILE A 68 -11.22 6.28 3.06
C ILE A 68 -10.83 6.45 1.58
N ILE A 69 -11.76 6.23 0.64
CA ILE A 69 -11.53 6.43 -0.80
C ILE A 69 -11.05 7.85 -1.07
N ASN A 70 -11.68 8.86 -0.47
CA ASN A 70 -11.30 10.25 -0.68
C ASN A 70 -9.88 10.56 -0.16
N GLN A 71 -9.48 9.94 0.96
CA GLN A 71 -8.11 10.03 1.47
C GLN A 71 -7.11 9.30 0.58
N ILE A 72 -7.45 8.10 0.09
CA ILE A 72 -6.62 7.34 -0.86
C ILE A 72 -6.45 8.10 -2.17
N ASN A 73 -7.50 8.72 -2.70
CA ASN A 73 -7.40 9.53 -3.93
C ASN A 73 -6.46 10.72 -3.78
N LYS A 74 -6.48 11.40 -2.62
CA LYS A 74 -5.50 12.45 -2.31
C LYS A 74 -4.08 11.89 -2.23
N LEU A 75 -3.91 10.72 -1.64
CA LEU A 75 -2.63 10.03 -1.56
C LEU A 75 -2.10 9.63 -2.94
N LEU A 76 -2.96 9.06 -3.80
CA LEU A 76 -2.65 8.71 -5.19
C LEU A 76 -2.22 9.92 -6.01
N GLN A 77 -2.95 11.04 -5.93
CA GLN A 77 -2.54 12.29 -6.62
C GLN A 77 -1.13 12.75 -6.23
N LYS A 78 -0.73 12.54 -4.96
CA LYS A 78 0.64 12.83 -4.51
C LYS A 78 1.63 11.78 -5.00
N ALA A 79 1.25 10.51 -4.96
CA ALA A 79 2.08 9.40 -5.43
C ALA A 79 2.43 9.56 -6.92
N TYR A 80 1.45 9.85 -7.78
CA TYR A 80 1.69 10.09 -9.21
C TYR A 80 2.60 11.28 -9.48
N LYS A 81 2.49 12.36 -8.69
CA LYS A 81 3.42 13.49 -8.82
C LYS A 81 4.87 13.11 -8.46
N ILE A 82 5.02 12.31 -7.41
CA ILE A 82 6.32 11.79 -6.99
C ILE A 82 6.86 10.80 -8.04
N GLU A 83 6.00 9.96 -8.61
CA GLU A 83 6.32 9.02 -9.69
C GLU A 83 7.02 9.74 -10.85
N GLU A 84 6.37 10.78 -11.39
CA GLU A 84 6.94 11.59 -12.48
C GLU A 84 8.30 12.17 -12.10
N THR A 85 8.46 12.62 -10.84
CA THR A 85 9.72 13.20 -10.36
C THR A 85 10.82 12.16 -10.24
N LEU A 86 10.51 10.99 -9.67
CA LEU A 86 11.44 9.91 -9.42
C LEU A 86 11.91 9.27 -10.73
N ILE A 87 11.01 9.02 -11.67
CA ILE A 87 11.36 8.44 -12.97
C ILE A 87 12.30 9.35 -13.75
N ASN A 88 11.96 10.64 -13.81
CA ASN A 88 12.78 11.63 -14.51
C ASN A 88 14.16 11.79 -13.86
N ALA A 89 14.24 11.76 -12.53
CA ALA A 89 15.50 11.92 -11.79
C ALA A 89 16.41 10.69 -11.90
N VAL A 90 15.83 9.48 -11.84
CA VAL A 90 16.56 8.22 -11.69
C VAL A 90 16.84 7.54 -13.03
N PHE A 91 15.81 7.40 -13.87
CA PHE A 91 15.90 6.61 -15.11
C PHE A 91 16.10 7.48 -16.35
N LYS A 92 15.76 8.77 -16.28
CA LYS A 92 15.81 9.71 -17.44
C LYS A 92 15.05 9.19 -18.66
N MET A 93 13.96 8.48 -18.40
CA MET A 93 13.03 7.90 -19.36
C MET A 93 11.62 8.34 -18.97
N ASP A 94 10.62 8.10 -19.82
CA ASP A 94 9.22 8.29 -19.44
C ASP A 94 8.68 7.09 -18.61
N SER A 95 7.53 7.29 -17.95
CA SER A 95 6.93 6.27 -17.08
C SER A 95 6.53 4.99 -17.82
N GLU A 96 6.04 5.11 -19.05
CA GLU A 96 5.57 3.98 -19.84
C GLU A 96 6.74 3.05 -20.18
N THR A 97 7.85 3.62 -20.65
CA THR A 97 9.05 2.88 -21.01
C THR A 97 9.64 2.09 -19.83
N ILE A 98 9.75 2.69 -18.65
CA ILE A 98 10.32 2.01 -17.47
C ILE A 98 9.36 0.95 -16.92
N ASN A 99 8.05 1.23 -16.95
CA ASN A 99 7.02 0.27 -16.54
C ASN A 99 7.03 -0.96 -17.44
N GLU A 100 7.11 -0.78 -18.75
CA GLU A 100 7.22 -1.90 -19.70
C GLU A 100 8.51 -2.71 -19.49
N SER A 101 9.64 -2.02 -19.28
CA SER A 101 10.94 -2.65 -19.09
C SER A 101 11.02 -3.50 -17.81
N LEU A 102 10.28 -3.09 -16.77
CA LEU A 102 10.31 -3.72 -15.46
C LEU A 102 9.01 -4.45 -15.09
N LYS A 103 8.09 -4.66 -16.04
CA LYS A 103 6.77 -5.27 -15.79
C LYS A 103 6.84 -6.68 -15.20
N GLU A 104 7.84 -7.45 -15.62
CA GLU A 104 8.07 -8.83 -15.18
C GLU A 104 8.71 -8.91 -13.79
N TYR A 105 9.27 -7.81 -13.29
CA TYR A 105 9.88 -7.77 -11.97
C TYR A 105 8.81 -7.52 -10.92
N GLN A 106 8.51 -8.53 -10.12
CA GLN A 106 7.61 -8.45 -8.98
C GLN A 106 8.28 -9.08 -7.77
N TYR A 107 8.06 -8.48 -6.60
CA TYR A 107 8.48 -9.09 -5.35
C TYR A 107 7.30 -9.84 -4.75
N GLY A 108 7.45 -11.15 -4.51
CA GLY A 108 6.36 -12.00 -4.02
C GLY A 108 5.84 -11.65 -2.61
N TRP A 109 6.55 -10.82 -1.86
CA TRP A 109 6.10 -10.31 -0.56
C TRP A 109 5.25 -9.03 -0.67
N LEU A 110 5.26 -8.35 -1.82
CA LEU A 110 4.40 -7.19 -2.04
C LEU A 110 2.99 -7.65 -2.47
N PRO A 111 1.94 -6.91 -2.07
CA PRO A 111 0.60 -7.18 -2.56
C PRO A 111 0.55 -7.03 -4.08
N SER A 112 0.04 -8.05 -4.75
CA SER A 112 -0.35 -7.98 -6.16
C SER A 112 -1.83 -7.61 -6.26
N LYS A 113 -2.24 -7.09 -7.42
CA LYS A 113 -3.66 -6.86 -7.71
C LYS A 113 -4.48 -8.15 -7.52
N ASP A 114 -3.91 -9.28 -7.88
CA ASP A 114 -4.54 -10.58 -7.70
C ASP A 114 -4.60 -10.99 -6.23
N SER A 115 -3.58 -10.71 -5.40
CA SER A 115 -3.64 -11.02 -3.96
C SER A 115 -4.62 -10.15 -3.20
N LEU A 116 -4.85 -8.91 -3.66
CA LEU A 116 -5.91 -8.06 -3.13
C LEU A 116 -7.30 -8.65 -3.36
N LEU A 117 -7.50 -9.35 -4.48
CA LEU A 117 -8.78 -9.94 -4.90
C LEU A 117 -8.92 -11.42 -4.50
N SER A 118 -7.84 -12.18 -4.43
CA SER A 118 -7.87 -13.63 -4.17
C SER A 118 -8.32 -13.95 -2.75
N ASN A 119 -7.97 -13.08 -1.80
CA ASN A 119 -8.42 -13.16 -0.41
C ASN A 119 -9.89 -12.73 -0.25
N ILE A 120 -10.47 -12.14 -1.30
CA ILE A 120 -11.88 -11.76 -1.40
C ILE A 120 -12.65 -12.87 -2.15
N GLY A 121 -12.02 -14.00 -2.51
CA GLY A 121 -12.66 -15.09 -3.24
C GLY A 121 -12.94 -14.73 -4.70
N ASN A 122 -12.72 -15.69 -5.61
CA ASN A 122 -12.96 -15.51 -7.05
C ASN A 122 -14.46 -15.46 -7.43
N GLY A 123 -15.36 -15.45 -6.43
CA GLY A 123 -16.79 -15.22 -6.61
C GLY A 123 -17.05 -13.72 -6.74
N GLU A 124 -18.05 -13.37 -7.53
CA GLU A 124 -18.54 -12.00 -7.64
C GLU A 124 -18.57 -11.33 -6.25
N LEU A 125 -18.08 -10.08 -6.14
CA LEU A 125 -18.11 -9.23 -4.92
C LEU A 125 -19.50 -9.07 -4.26
N LYS A 126 -20.52 -9.76 -4.78
CA LYS A 126 -21.90 -9.85 -4.29
C LYS A 126 -22.01 -10.52 -2.92
N GLU A 127 -21.09 -11.40 -2.54
CA GLU A 127 -21.14 -12.09 -1.23
C GLU A 127 -20.10 -11.62 -0.22
N ASN A 128 -19.11 -10.84 -0.67
CA ASN A 128 -18.01 -10.44 0.18
C ASN A 128 -18.41 -9.33 1.13
N LYS A 129 -18.36 -9.69 2.40
CA LYS A 129 -18.69 -8.86 3.54
C LYS A 129 -17.57 -7.87 3.81
N ILE A 130 -17.92 -6.64 4.21
CA ILE A 130 -16.94 -5.62 4.61
C ILE A 130 -16.02 -6.10 5.73
N GLU A 131 -16.53 -7.04 6.52
CA GLU A 131 -15.87 -7.80 7.56
C GLU A 131 -14.63 -8.58 7.08
N GLU A 132 -14.59 -9.00 5.81
CA GLU A 132 -13.46 -9.71 5.21
C GLU A 132 -12.55 -8.74 4.43
N ILE A 133 -13.14 -7.71 3.81
CA ILE A 133 -12.43 -6.74 2.99
C ILE A 133 -11.53 -5.83 3.84
N LEU A 134 -12.07 -5.23 4.91
CA LEU A 134 -11.33 -4.25 5.72
C LEU A 134 -10.04 -4.81 6.33
N PRO A 135 -10.03 -6.00 6.99
CA PRO A 135 -8.81 -6.57 7.54
C PRO A 135 -7.75 -6.88 6.46
N ASN A 136 -8.18 -7.41 5.31
CA ASN A 136 -7.27 -7.72 4.20
C ASN A 136 -6.65 -6.44 3.64
N VAL A 137 -7.47 -5.40 3.38
CA VAL A 137 -6.97 -4.09 2.92
C VAL A 137 -5.98 -3.50 3.93
N TYR A 138 -6.30 -3.56 5.22
CA TYR A 138 -5.42 -3.04 6.27
C TYR A 138 -4.04 -3.72 6.25
N THR A 139 -4.02 -5.05 6.18
CA THR A 139 -2.78 -5.85 6.11
C THR A 139 -1.95 -5.52 4.86
N ASN A 140 -2.61 -5.39 3.69
CA ASN A 140 -1.91 -5.05 2.45
C ASN A 140 -1.33 -3.64 2.49
N LEU A 141 -2.05 -2.66 3.05
CA LEU A 141 -1.56 -1.30 3.22
C LEU A 141 -0.38 -1.22 4.22
N GLN A 142 -0.41 -1.99 5.31
CA GLN A 142 0.75 -2.12 6.20
C GLN A 142 1.94 -2.78 5.48
N THR A 143 1.70 -3.77 4.63
CA THR A 143 2.77 -4.45 3.85
C THR A 143 3.48 -3.49 2.89
N VAL A 144 2.74 -2.71 2.11
CA VAL A 144 3.36 -1.68 1.26
C VAL A 144 3.97 -0.53 2.05
N SER A 145 3.50 -0.26 3.27
CA SER A 145 4.12 0.72 4.18
C SER A 145 5.54 0.29 4.58
N ALA A 146 5.77 -1.02 4.81
CA ALA A 146 7.10 -1.55 5.09
C ALA A 146 8.06 -1.38 3.90
N GLY A 147 7.57 -1.60 2.68
CA GLY A 147 8.35 -1.30 1.48
C GLY A 147 8.65 0.18 1.33
N LEU A 148 7.65 1.03 1.55
CA LEU A 148 7.82 2.47 1.46
C LEU A 148 8.88 2.95 2.47
N GLU A 149 8.86 2.48 3.72
CA GLU A 149 9.87 2.82 4.71
C GLU A 149 11.30 2.49 4.24
N LEU A 150 11.52 1.27 3.72
CA LEU A 150 12.81 0.88 3.16
C LEU A 150 13.27 1.84 2.05
N MET A 151 12.35 2.30 1.21
CA MET A 151 12.66 3.30 0.19
C MET A 151 13.07 4.65 0.81
N LEU A 152 12.40 5.08 1.88
CA LEU A 152 12.63 6.39 2.53
C LEU A 152 13.95 6.46 3.31
N GLU A 153 14.46 5.32 3.78
CA GLU A 153 15.77 5.28 4.45
C GLU A 153 16.91 5.77 3.55
N HIS A 154 16.74 5.65 2.23
CA HIS A 154 17.74 6.06 1.25
C HIS A 154 17.41 7.41 0.58
N GLU A 155 16.23 7.99 0.83
CA GLU A 155 15.72 9.14 0.10
C GLU A 155 15.35 10.32 1.01
N LYS A 156 16.11 11.41 0.92
CA LYS A 156 15.86 12.66 1.68
C LYS A 156 14.89 13.61 0.96
N TYR A 157 13.82 13.11 0.36
CA TYR A 157 12.80 13.99 -0.24
C TYR A 157 11.66 14.25 0.73
N ASN A 158 11.48 15.53 1.10
CA ASN A 158 10.39 16.01 1.95
C ASN A 158 8.97 15.63 1.45
N GLU A 159 8.84 15.30 0.16
CA GLU A 159 7.57 14.86 -0.43
C GLU A 159 7.15 13.47 0.08
N PHE A 160 8.09 12.61 0.45
CA PHE A 160 7.78 11.29 1.00
C PHE A 160 7.31 11.33 2.45
N GLU A 161 7.79 12.28 3.26
CA GLU A 161 7.27 12.46 4.63
C GLU A 161 5.78 12.82 4.61
N ARG A 162 5.36 13.62 3.61
CA ARG A 162 3.93 13.89 3.40
C ARG A 162 3.20 12.63 2.97
N LEU A 163 3.77 11.83 2.06
CA LEU A 163 3.20 10.56 1.61
C LEU A 163 2.98 9.60 2.80
N LYS A 164 3.98 9.49 3.68
CA LYS A 164 3.96 8.71 4.93
C LYS A 164 2.85 9.20 5.86
N SER A 165 2.70 10.51 6.04
CA SER A 165 1.62 11.09 6.85
C SER A 165 0.23 10.77 6.29
N TYR A 166 0.03 10.90 4.97
CA TYR A 166 -1.25 10.59 4.33
C TYR A 166 -1.59 9.09 4.44
N LEU A 167 -0.60 8.21 4.21
CA LEU A 167 -0.78 6.76 4.36
C LEU A 167 -1.12 6.40 5.81
N ARG A 168 -0.46 7.04 6.79
CA ARG A 168 -0.78 6.88 8.21
C ARG A 168 -2.23 7.31 8.52
N SER A 169 -2.72 8.39 7.93
CA SER A 169 -4.12 8.81 8.06
C SER A 169 -5.10 7.78 7.49
N VAL A 170 -4.82 7.24 6.31
CA VAL A 170 -5.64 6.17 5.69
C VAL A 170 -5.70 4.93 6.58
N LEU A 171 -4.55 4.48 7.08
CA LEU A 171 -4.47 3.33 7.99
C LEU A 171 -5.21 3.58 9.32
N CYS A 172 -5.13 4.81 9.86
CA CYS A 172 -5.85 5.19 11.07
C CYS A 172 -7.38 5.13 10.87
N GLU A 173 -7.86 5.60 9.72
CA GLU A 173 -9.28 5.55 9.37
C GLU A 173 -9.77 4.10 9.27
N ILE A 174 -9.00 3.23 8.60
CA ILE A 174 -9.32 1.80 8.47
C ILE A 174 -9.29 1.11 9.84
N TYR A 175 -8.28 1.40 10.67
CA TYR A 175 -8.19 0.89 12.04
C TYR A 175 -9.42 1.31 12.86
N THR A 176 -9.83 2.58 12.74
CA THR A 176 -11.04 3.09 13.40
C THR A 176 -12.28 2.35 12.94
N ALA A 177 -12.42 2.12 11.63
CA ALA A 177 -13.52 1.35 11.06
C ALA A 177 -13.56 -0.08 11.60
N LEU A 178 -12.41 -0.77 11.64
CA LEU A 178 -12.30 -2.13 12.21
C LEU A 178 -12.76 -2.16 13.67
N ARG A 179 -12.38 -1.16 14.48
CA ARG A 179 -12.76 -1.08 15.90
C ARG A 179 -14.23 -0.75 16.11
N GLU A 180 -14.76 0.24 15.41
CA GLU A 180 -16.16 0.67 15.55
C GLU A 180 -17.14 -0.40 15.06
N CYS A 181 -16.74 -1.18 14.05
CA CYS A 181 -17.53 -2.29 13.53
C CYS A 181 -17.27 -3.62 14.26
N GLN A 182 -16.46 -3.62 15.32
CA GLN A 182 -16.10 -4.81 16.10
C GLN A 182 -15.56 -5.96 15.24
N LEU A 183 -14.80 -5.61 14.21
CA LEU A 183 -14.18 -6.56 13.30
C LEU A 183 -12.84 -7.05 13.84
N ASN A 184 -12.42 -8.21 13.35
CA ASN A 184 -11.11 -8.76 13.69
C ASN A 184 -10.01 -7.80 13.20
N LEU A 185 -9.24 -7.29 14.15
CA LEU A 185 -8.01 -6.57 13.85
C LEU A 185 -6.93 -7.62 13.51
N PRO A 186 -6.35 -7.59 12.30
CA PRO A 186 -5.27 -8.50 11.96
C PRO A 186 -4.02 -8.18 12.77
N GLU A 187 -3.10 -9.14 12.86
CA GLU A 187 -1.79 -8.91 13.46
C GLU A 187 -1.02 -7.84 12.67
N ASP A 188 -0.34 -6.95 13.39
CA ASP A 188 0.45 -5.89 12.76
C ASP A 188 1.56 -6.48 11.89
N VAL A 189 1.65 -6.00 10.65
CA VAL A 189 2.72 -6.43 9.74
C VAL A 189 4.07 -5.96 10.28
N SER A 190 4.94 -6.91 10.59
CA SER A 190 6.32 -6.66 10.99
C SER A 190 7.17 -6.22 9.80
N ARG A 191 8.20 -5.40 10.05
CA ARG A 191 9.24 -5.08 9.06
C ARG A 191 9.83 -6.32 8.41
N SER A 192 9.88 -7.44 9.15
CA SER A 192 10.35 -8.77 8.71
C SER A 192 9.72 -9.24 7.40
N VAL A 193 8.55 -8.72 7.02
CA VAL A 193 7.90 -8.97 5.72
C VAL A 193 8.78 -8.64 4.51
N VAL A 194 9.66 -7.64 4.65
CA VAL A 194 10.65 -7.32 3.61
C VAL A 194 11.79 -8.34 3.69
N PRO A 195 12.08 -9.13 2.64
CA PRO A 195 13.13 -10.12 2.71
C PRO A 195 14.52 -9.50 2.92
N GLN A 196 15.40 -10.21 3.60
CA GLN A 196 16.72 -9.69 3.97
C GLN A 196 17.58 -9.37 2.74
N GLU A 197 17.45 -10.15 1.68
CA GLU A 197 18.08 -9.93 0.38
C GLU A 197 17.67 -8.59 -0.25
N ILE A 198 16.42 -8.16 -0.05
CA ILE A 198 15.92 -6.87 -0.56
C ILE A 198 16.45 -5.71 0.29
N ARG A 199 16.52 -5.88 1.61
CA ARG A 199 17.11 -4.89 2.52
C ARG A 199 18.60 -4.68 2.27
N ASN A 200 19.31 -5.75 1.95
CA ASN A 200 20.76 -5.73 1.75
C ASN A 200 21.17 -5.18 0.36
N MET A 201 20.23 -4.87 -0.53
CA MET A 201 20.52 -4.18 -1.78
C MET A 201 21.03 -2.77 -1.46
N ILE A 202 22.32 -2.54 -1.71
CA ILE A 202 23.00 -1.26 -1.43
C ILE A 202 23.62 -0.65 -2.69
N GLU A 203 23.78 -1.41 -3.77
CA GLU A 203 24.32 -0.89 -5.02
C GLU A 203 23.30 0.02 -5.71
N ILE A 204 23.73 1.20 -6.17
CA ILE A 204 22.84 2.25 -6.69
C ILE A 204 21.87 1.73 -7.78
N PRO A 205 22.32 1.00 -8.81
CA PRO A 205 21.39 0.52 -9.84
C PRO A 205 20.33 -0.44 -9.29
N GLU A 206 20.72 -1.32 -8.35
CA GLU A 206 19.83 -2.29 -7.72
C GLU A 206 18.83 -1.59 -6.79
N THR A 207 19.29 -0.65 -5.97
CA THR A 207 18.46 0.18 -5.09
C THR A 207 17.44 0.99 -5.87
N ASN A 208 17.83 1.59 -7.00
CA ASN A 208 16.93 2.36 -7.85
C ASN A 208 15.81 1.48 -8.44
N ILE A 209 16.16 0.28 -8.92
CA ILE A 209 15.18 -0.69 -9.44
C ILE A 209 14.26 -1.17 -8.32
N ARG A 210 14.81 -1.50 -7.14
CA ARG A 210 14.04 -1.91 -5.96
C ARG A 210 13.05 -0.84 -5.54
N ASN A 211 13.52 0.39 -5.34
CA ASN A 211 12.71 1.53 -4.93
C ASN A 211 11.57 1.76 -5.94
N TRP A 212 11.87 1.66 -7.24
CA TRP A 212 10.86 1.75 -8.28
C TRP A 212 9.80 0.66 -8.21
N ILE A 213 10.20 -0.62 -8.08
CA ILE A 213 9.25 -1.75 -7.99
C ILE A 213 8.36 -1.62 -6.76
N ILE A 214 8.91 -1.19 -5.62
CA ILE A 214 8.16 -0.92 -4.39
C ILE A 214 7.17 0.21 -4.62
N PHE A 215 7.60 1.31 -5.21
CA PHE A 215 6.76 2.49 -5.41
C PHE A 215 5.62 2.23 -6.41
N ARG A 216 5.90 1.49 -7.49
CA ARG A 216 4.88 1.03 -8.43
C ARG A 216 3.84 0.15 -7.74
N ASN A 217 4.27 -0.84 -6.96
CA ASN A 217 3.36 -1.70 -6.20
C ASN A 217 2.54 -0.93 -5.15
N PHE A 218 3.12 0.11 -4.55
CA PHE A 218 2.40 1.00 -3.64
C PHE A 218 1.23 1.70 -4.37
N ILE A 219 1.48 2.27 -5.56
CA ILE A 219 0.44 2.88 -6.39
C ILE A 219 -0.61 1.84 -6.81
N ASP A 220 -0.18 0.67 -7.30
CA ASP A 220 -1.06 -0.42 -7.70
C ASP A 220 -1.94 -0.90 -6.54
N THR A 221 -1.39 -0.97 -5.33
CA THR A 221 -2.13 -1.33 -4.13
C THR A 221 -3.19 -0.30 -3.80
N LEU A 222 -2.87 0.99 -3.84
CA LEU A 222 -3.85 2.05 -3.59
C LEU A 222 -4.99 2.07 -4.62
N ASN A 223 -4.66 1.85 -5.90
CA ASN A 223 -5.65 1.72 -6.97
C ASN A 223 -6.54 0.50 -6.73
N GLY A 224 -5.95 -0.66 -6.43
CA GLY A 224 -6.70 -1.90 -6.16
C GLY A 224 -7.63 -1.78 -4.97
N VAL A 225 -7.18 -1.15 -3.87
CA VAL A 225 -8.03 -0.86 -2.70
C VAL A 225 -9.19 0.06 -3.06
N THR A 226 -8.93 1.10 -3.85
CA THR A 226 -9.97 2.02 -4.33
C THR A 226 -11.01 1.28 -5.16
N ASP A 227 -10.57 0.45 -6.10
CA ASP A 227 -11.43 -0.37 -6.95
C ASP A 227 -12.31 -1.31 -6.12
N ILE A 228 -11.74 -1.98 -5.11
CA ILE A 228 -12.47 -2.87 -4.20
C ILE A 228 -13.57 -2.12 -3.45
N PHE A 229 -13.24 -0.97 -2.86
CA PHE A 229 -14.22 -0.20 -2.10
C PHE A 229 -15.30 0.41 -3.00
N LEU A 230 -14.97 0.86 -4.21
CA LEU A 230 -15.96 1.35 -5.17
C LEU A 230 -16.93 0.26 -5.59
N ARG A 231 -16.44 -0.94 -5.91
CA ARG A 231 -17.30 -2.10 -6.24
C ARG A 231 -18.22 -2.47 -5.08
N PHE A 232 -17.69 -2.48 -3.87
CA PHE A 232 -18.47 -2.74 -2.67
C PHE A 232 -19.57 -1.68 -2.45
N LEU A 233 -19.25 -0.39 -2.63
CA LEU A 233 -20.22 0.70 -2.55
C LEU A 233 -21.33 0.58 -3.60
N SER A 234 -21.00 0.20 -4.83
CA SER A 234 -21.98 -0.01 -5.90
C SER A 234 -22.96 -1.14 -5.58
N ASN A 235 -22.45 -2.26 -5.05
CA ASN A 235 -23.30 -3.38 -4.64
C ASN A 235 -24.28 -2.98 -3.52
N ILE A 236 -23.82 -2.16 -2.56
CA ILE A 236 -24.66 -1.66 -1.45
C ILE A 236 -25.74 -0.66 -1.93
N SER A 237 -25.48 0.10 -3.00
CA SER A 237 -26.44 1.08 -3.52
C SER A 237 -27.54 0.47 -4.41
N ASP A 238 -27.28 -0.70 -4.98
CA ASP A 238 -28.24 -1.41 -5.84
C ASP A 238 -29.21 -2.32 -5.05
N GLU A 239 -28.92 -2.56 -3.75
CA GLU A 239 -29.79 -3.20 -2.75
C GLU A 239 -30.59 -2.20 -1.91
#